data_AF-A0A4V1VKG1-F1
#
_entry.id   AF-A0A4V1VKG1-F1
#
_cell.length_a   1.000
_cell.length_b   1.000
_cell.length_c   1.000
_cell.angle_alpha   90.00
_cell.angle_beta   90.00
_cell.angle_gamma   90.00
#
_symmetry.space_group_name_H-M   'P 1'
#
loop_
_entity.id
_entity.type
_entity.pdbx_description
1 polymer ?
#
loop_
_entity_poly.entity_id
_entity_poly.type
_entity_poly.pdbx_seq_one_letter_code
_entity_poly.pdbx_strand_id
1 'polypeptide(L)'
;MHPEATGAAASPLISVVIPVRNEAPNIAPLVAEIEAALAGVAHEIVYVDDGSSDATPAALREAARTAPLRHLRHRTSCGQSAAVITGVKAARGTWIATLDGDGQNDPADIPRLLARAQEGGAAMLVAGHRVTRRDSWIKRRSSRAANRIRARLLGDATPDTGCGLKVFPRALFL
;
A
#
# COMPACT_ATOMS: atom_id res chain seq x y z
N MET A 1 35.25 27.76 -3.52
CA MET A 1 34.02 28.12 -4.24
C MET A 1 33.72 26.98 -5.22
N HIS A 2 32.51 26.42 -5.11
CA HIS A 2 31.92 25.25 -5.78
C HIS A 2 32.43 23.84 -5.40
N PRO A 3 31.51 22.85 -5.25
CA PRO A 3 30.08 22.96 -4.88
C PRO A 3 29.67 22.02 -3.73
N GLU A 4 28.69 22.46 -2.92
CA GLU A 4 27.92 21.57 -2.07
C GLU A 4 27.16 20.57 -2.96
N ALA A 5 27.47 19.29 -2.81
CA ALA A 5 26.65 18.23 -3.35
C ALA A 5 25.29 18.27 -2.65
N THR A 6 24.27 18.77 -3.35
CA THR A 6 22.88 18.45 -3.02
C THR A 6 22.76 16.94 -3.05
N GLY A 7 22.75 16.32 -1.86
CA GLY A 7 22.61 14.88 -1.72
C GLY A 7 21.31 14.45 -2.40
N ALA A 8 21.44 13.86 -3.59
CA ALA A 8 20.34 13.14 -4.21
C ALA A 8 19.99 12.02 -3.23
N ALA A 9 18.90 12.20 -2.48
CA ALA A 9 18.38 11.16 -1.62
C ALA A 9 18.24 9.89 -2.48
N ALA A 10 18.92 8.82 -2.08
CA ALA A 10 18.84 7.55 -2.77
C ALA A 10 17.36 7.20 -2.98
N SER A 11 16.98 6.83 -4.21
CA SER A 11 15.58 6.48 -4.49
C SER A 11 15.16 5.31 -3.57
N PRO A 12 13.97 5.37 -2.95
CA PRO A 12 13.53 4.29 -2.07
C PRO A 12 13.49 2.97 -2.84
N LEU A 13 13.77 1.86 -2.16
CA LEU A 13 13.60 0.54 -2.74
C LEU A 13 12.11 0.24 -2.97
N ILE A 14 11.26 0.60 -2.01
CA ILE A 14 9.84 0.31 -2.00
C ILE A 14 9.00 1.53 -1.60
N SER A 15 7.86 1.71 -2.27
CA SER A 15 6.82 2.68 -1.88
C SER A 15 5.60 1.93 -1.35
N VAL A 16 5.18 2.25 -0.13
CA VAL A 16 3.95 1.73 0.46
C VAL A 16 2.80 2.68 0.12
N VAL A 17 1.90 2.28 -0.77
CA VAL A 17 0.77 3.10 -1.26
C VAL A 17 -0.49 2.76 -0.48
N ILE A 18 -1.05 3.77 0.20
CA ILE A 18 -2.19 3.62 1.11
C ILE A 18 -3.31 4.58 0.72
N PRO A 19 -4.42 4.10 0.12
CA PRO A 19 -5.61 4.92 -0.04
C PRO A 19 -6.28 5.12 1.32
N VAL A 20 -6.76 6.34 1.59
CA VAL A 20 -7.41 6.66 2.87
C VAL A 20 -8.58 7.61 2.69
N ARG A 21 -9.62 7.44 3.50
CA ARG A 21 -10.73 8.39 3.60
C ARG A 21 -11.38 8.32 4.97
N ASN A 22 -11.32 9.41 5.72
CA ASN A 22 -11.89 9.53 7.07
C ASN A 22 -11.36 8.50 8.08
N GLU A 23 -10.04 8.37 8.18
CA GLU A 23 -9.35 7.38 9.02
C GLU A 23 -8.29 8.04 9.92
N ALA A 24 -8.52 9.28 10.36
CA ALA A 24 -7.54 10.04 11.15
C ALA A 24 -6.91 9.27 12.33
N PRO A 25 -7.67 8.46 13.11
CA PRO A 25 -7.12 7.71 14.23
C PRO A 25 -6.12 6.61 13.82
N ASN A 26 -6.23 6.10 12.59
CA ASN A 26 -5.44 4.97 12.11
C ASN A 26 -4.11 5.38 11.46
N ILE A 27 -3.93 6.66 11.12
CA ILE A 27 -2.74 7.16 10.43
C ILE A 27 -1.46 6.90 11.23
N ALA A 28 -1.38 7.40 12.47
CA ALA A 28 -0.14 7.32 13.25
C ALA A 28 0.23 5.88 13.66
N PRO A 29 -0.71 5.03 14.13
CA PRO A 29 -0.42 3.62 14.37
C PRO A 29 0.11 2.89 13.14
N LEU A 30 -0.56 3.05 11.99
CA LEU A 30 -0.18 2.36 10.76
C LEU A 30 1.20 2.81 10.25
N VAL A 31 1.50 4.11 10.34
CA VAL A 31 2.84 4.64 10.02
C VAL A 31 3.90 3.98 10.91
N ALA A 32 3.68 3.90 12.22
CA ALA A 32 4.63 3.28 13.13
C ALA A 32 4.84 1.79 12.84
N GLU A 33 3.79 1.06 12.50
CA GLU A 33 3.87 -0.35 12.11
C GLU A 33 4.68 -0.54 10.81
N ILE A 34 4.49 0.34 9.82
CA ILE A 34 5.25 0.30 8.57
C ILE A 34 6.73 0.62 8.81
N GLU A 35 7.04 1.68 9.56
CA GLU A 35 8.41 2.05 9.92
C GLU A 35 9.13 0.89 10.64
N ALA A 36 8.43 0.22 11.55
CA ALA A 36 8.97 -0.95 12.25
C ALA A 36 9.19 -2.14 11.31
N ALA A 37 8.22 -2.45 10.46
CA ALA A 37 8.30 -3.56 9.51
C ALA A 37 9.41 -3.37 8.47
N LEU A 38 9.65 -2.12 8.05
CA LEU A 38 10.63 -1.75 7.03
C LEU A 38 11.91 -1.14 7.63
N ALA A 39 12.18 -1.38 8.92
CA ALA A 39 13.41 -0.92 9.57
C ALA A 39 14.64 -1.45 8.81
N GLY A 40 15.51 -0.53 8.37
CA GLY A 40 16.70 -0.86 7.56
C GLY A 40 16.43 -1.04 6.06
N VAL A 41 15.19 -0.93 5.60
CA VAL A 41 14.82 -0.92 4.17
C VAL A 41 14.57 0.53 3.74
N ALA A 42 15.25 1.00 2.69
CA ALA A 42 14.98 2.32 2.13
C ALA A 42 13.55 2.35 1.55
N HIS A 43 12.66 3.12 2.13
CA HIS A 43 11.25 3.13 1.74
C HIS A 43 10.63 4.54 1.80
N GLU A 44 9.46 4.68 1.19
CA GLU A 44 8.58 5.83 1.40
C GLU A 44 7.14 5.35 1.64
N ILE A 45 6.34 6.17 2.31
CA ILE A 45 4.92 5.92 2.54
C ILE A 45 4.13 6.95 1.72
N VAL A 46 3.26 6.50 0.82
CA VAL A 46 2.44 7.37 -0.03
C VAL A 46 0.98 7.21 0.35
N TYR A 47 0.48 8.14 1.17
CA TYR A 47 -0.94 8.23 1.46
C TYR A 47 -1.67 9.02 0.39
N VAL A 48 -2.81 8.49 -0.04
CA VAL A 48 -3.72 9.18 -0.96
C VAL A 48 -5.06 9.40 -0.27
N ASP A 49 -5.27 10.62 0.21
CA ASP A 49 -6.52 11.09 0.80
C ASP A 49 -7.59 11.28 -0.29
N ASP A 50 -8.59 10.39 -0.31
CA ASP A 50 -9.69 10.41 -1.27
C ASP A 50 -10.82 11.36 -0.84
N GLY A 51 -10.45 12.60 -0.49
CA GLY A 51 -11.40 13.65 -0.15
C GLY A 51 -12.01 13.51 1.24
N SER A 52 -11.18 13.23 2.27
CA SER A 52 -11.61 13.19 3.66
C SER A 52 -12.19 14.53 4.13
N SER A 53 -13.19 14.45 5.00
CA SER A 53 -13.88 15.58 5.64
C SER A 53 -13.57 15.70 7.14
N ASP A 54 -12.86 14.72 7.70
CA ASP A 54 -12.44 14.68 9.11
C ASP A 54 -11.01 15.22 9.30
N ALA A 55 -10.37 14.84 10.42
CA ALA A 55 -9.01 15.25 10.75
C ALA A 55 -7.91 14.50 9.97
N THR A 56 -8.23 13.61 9.01
CA THR A 56 -7.25 12.80 8.26
C THR A 56 -6.15 13.66 7.62
N PRO A 57 -6.45 14.78 6.94
CA PRO A 57 -5.39 15.62 6.34
C PRO A 57 -4.44 16.23 7.38
N ALA A 58 -4.94 16.51 8.59
CA ALA A 58 -4.11 17.04 9.67
C ALA A 58 -3.22 15.94 10.27
N ALA A 59 -3.77 14.74 10.51
CA ALA A 59 -3.01 13.58 10.97
C ALA A 59 -1.89 13.19 10.00
N LEU A 60 -2.17 13.21 8.69
CA LEU A 60 -1.16 12.95 7.65
C LEU A 60 -0.03 13.99 7.64
N ARG A 61 -0.36 15.28 7.82
CA ARG A 61 0.66 16.34 7.92
C ARG A 61 1.55 16.19 9.14
N GLU A 62 0.99 15.72 10.25
CA GLU A 62 1.78 15.48 11.47
C GLU A 62 2.69 14.27 11.30
N ALA A 63 2.17 13.15 10.80
CA ALA A 63 2.96 11.95 10.53
C ALA A 63 4.11 12.19 9.54
N ALA A 64 3.92 13.07 8.55
CA ALA A 64 4.98 13.46 7.60
C ALA A 64 6.16 14.20 8.24
N ARG A 65 6.04 14.68 9.48
CA ARG A 65 7.15 15.33 10.19
C ARG A 65 8.16 14.32 10.73
N THR A 66 7.73 13.08 10.98
CA THR A 66 8.52 12.07 11.69
C THR A 66 8.78 10.81 10.87
N ALA A 67 8.15 10.66 9.70
CA ALA A 67 8.31 9.52 8.81
C ALA A 67 8.55 9.98 7.35
N PRO A 68 9.16 9.15 6.48
CA PRO A 68 9.28 9.35 5.03
C PRO A 68 7.92 9.25 4.31
N LEU A 69 6.94 10.02 4.78
CA LEU A 69 5.56 10.02 4.31
C LEU A 69 5.31 11.17 3.34
N ARG A 70 4.61 10.87 2.26
CA ARG A 70 4.06 11.80 1.30
C ARG A 70 2.55 11.67 1.26
N HIS A 71 1.89 12.82 1.20
CA HIS A 71 0.44 12.92 1.21
C HIS A 71 -0.02 13.55 -0.12
N LEU A 72 -0.90 12.84 -0.84
CA LEU A 72 -1.62 13.30 -2.02
C LEU A 72 -3.10 13.38 -1.67
N ARG A 73 -3.82 14.33 -2.26
CA ARG A 73 -5.24 14.52 -1.98
C ARG A 73 -6.06 14.69 -3.24
N HIS A 74 -7.15 13.94 -3.35
CA HIS A 74 -8.16 14.18 -4.36
C HIS A 74 -9.08 15.32 -3.93
N ARG A 75 -9.45 16.20 -4.88
CA ARG A 75 -10.38 17.31 -4.62
C ARG A 75 -11.77 16.83 -4.20
N THR A 76 -12.19 15.69 -4.73
CA THR A 76 -13.44 14.99 -4.44
C THR A 76 -13.14 13.51 -4.36
N SER A 77 -13.94 12.74 -3.63
CA SER A 77 -13.75 11.28 -3.58
C SER A 77 -13.94 10.66 -4.97
N CYS A 78 -12.94 9.91 -5.40
CA CYS A 78 -12.83 9.21 -6.67
C CYS A 78 -12.81 7.68 -6.48
N GLY A 79 -12.81 7.19 -5.25
CA GLY A 79 -12.81 5.78 -4.88
C GLY A 79 -11.40 5.20 -4.67
N GLN A 80 -11.36 4.07 -3.97
CA GLN A 80 -10.11 3.40 -3.53
C GLN A 80 -9.18 3.04 -4.70
N SER A 81 -9.72 2.50 -5.80
CA SER A 81 -8.90 2.15 -6.98
C SER A 81 -8.26 3.37 -7.62
N ALA A 82 -8.98 4.49 -7.72
CA ALA A 82 -8.42 5.74 -8.23
C ALA A 82 -7.31 6.25 -7.31
N ALA A 83 -7.50 6.17 -5.99
CA ALA A 83 -6.50 6.56 -5.01
C ALA A 83 -5.23 5.70 -5.10
N VAL A 84 -5.36 4.38 -5.27
CA VAL A 84 -4.21 3.48 -5.53
C VAL A 84 -3.50 3.88 -6.81
N ILE A 85 -4.21 4.09 -7.93
CA ILE A 85 -3.60 4.51 -9.21
C ILE A 85 -2.80 5.81 -9.04
N THR A 86 -3.39 6.82 -8.39
CA THR A 86 -2.73 8.09 -8.09
C THR A 86 -1.45 7.88 -7.28
N GLY A 87 -1.52 7.05 -6.24
CA GLY A 87 -0.38 6.76 -5.37
C GLY A 87 0.74 6.04 -6.11
N VAL A 88 0.42 5.01 -6.90
CA VAL A 88 1.42 4.26 -7.68
C VAL A 88 2.09 5.14 -8.74
N LYS A 89 1.33 6.00 -9.43
CA LYS A 89 1.90 6.95 -10.41
C LYS A 89 2.85 7.96 -9.76
N ALA A 90 2.61 8.33 -8.50
CA ALA A 90 3.42 9.28 -7.77
C ALA A 90 4.56 8.63 -6.95
N ALA A 91 4.57 7.30 -6.85
CA ALA A 91 5.57 6.52 -6.13
C ALA A 91 6.94 6.58 -6.84
N ARG A 92 7.99 6.65 -6.03
CA ARG A 92 9.40 6.76 -6.41
C ARG A 92 10.16 5.45 -6.21
N GLY A 93 9.59 4.53 -5.46
CA GLY A 93 10.13 3.20 -5.20
C GLY A 93 10.23 2.35 -6.47
N THR A 94 11.22 1.47 -6.51
CA THR A 94 11.32 0.43 -7.55
C THR A 94 10.20 -0.58 -7.41
N TRP A 95 9.84 -0.90 -6.17
CA TRP A 95 8.72 -1.77 -5.80
C TRP A 95 7.57 -0.97 -5.23
N ILE A 96 6.36 -1.47 -5.44
CA ILE A 96 5.13 -0.96 -4.84
C ILE A 96 4.61 -2.02 -3.88
N ALA A 97 4.31 -1.62 -2.65
CA ALA A 97 3.41 -2.35 -1.77
C ALA A 97 2.09 -1.57 -1.68
N THR A 98 0.97 -2.15 -2.08
CA THR A 98 -0.34 -1.57 -1.74
C THR A 98 -0.75 -2.04 -0.35
N LEU A 99 -1.38 -1.17 0.44
CA LEU A 99 -1.85 -1.52 1.78
C LEU A 99 -3.14 -0.73 2.07
N ASP A 100 -4.16 -1.37 2.64
CA ASP A 100 -5.40 -0.71 3.03
C ASP A 100 -5.24 -0.03 4.39
N GLY A 101 -5.83 1.16 4.56
CA GLY A 101 -5.78 1.95 5.80
C GLY A 101 -6.65 1.42 6.95
N ASP A 102 -7.36 0.30 6.78
CA ASP A 102 -8.33 -0.25 7.75
C ASP A 102 -7.70 -1.21 8.79
N GLY A 103 -6.37 -1.38 8.74
CA GLY A 103 -5.60 -2.23 9.66
C GLY A 103 -5.85 -3.73 9.50
N GLN A 104 -6.53 -4.18 8.43
CA GLN A 104 -6.79 -5.62 8.22
C GLN A 104 -5.59 -6.38 7.66
N ASN A 105 -4.61 -5.68 7.09
CA ASN A 105 -3.38 -6.27 6.58
C ASN A 105 -2.21 -5.82 7.46
N ASP A 106 -1.40 -6.78 7.91
CA ASP A 106 -0.26 -6.53 8.79
C ASP A 106 0.94 -6.02 7.96
N PRO A 107 1.48 -4.81 8.21
CA PRO A 107 2.68 -4.31 7.54
C PRO A 107 3.90 -5.24 7.68
N ALA A 108 3.96 -6.07 8.73
CA ALA A 108 5.03 -7.04 8.93
C ALA A 108 5.11 -8.12 7.83
N ASP A 109 4.07 -8.28 7.01
CA ASP A 109 4.11 -9.16 5.84
C ASP A 109 4.87 -8.54 4.65
N ILE A 110 5.06 -7.22 4.60
CA ILE A 110 5.67 -6.51 3.46
C ILE A 110 7.10 -7.02 3.16
N PRO A 111 8.02 -7.15 4.14
CA PRO A 111 9.39 -7.61 3.86
C PRO A 111 9.43 -8.99 3.22
N ARG A 112 8.58 -9.91 3.70
CA ARG A 112 8.50 -11.28 3.17
C ARG A 112 7.97 -11.29 1.73
N LEU A 113 6.95 -10.48 1.43
CA LEU A 113 6.41 -10.39 0.08
C LEU A 113 7.42 -9.73 -0.88
N LEU A 114 8.15 -8.71 -0.42
CA LEU A 114 9.21 -8.08 -1.18
C LEU A 114 10.33 -9.07 -1.53
N ALA A 115 10.81 -9.85 -0.57
CA ALA A 115 11.82 -10.88 -0.83
C ALA A 115 11.37 -11.88 -1.90
N ARG A 116 10.13 -12.38 -1.81
CA ARG A 116 9.56 -13.30 -2.83
C ARG A 116 9.40 -12.63 -4.19
N ALA A 117 9.03 -11.35 -4.23
CA ALA A 117 8.90 -10.62 -5.48
C ALA A 117 10.27 -10.42 -6.16
N GLN A 118 11.32 -10.18 -5.36
CA GLN A 118 12.70 -10.08 -5.86
C GLN A 118 13.23 -11.42 -6.39
N GLU A 119 12.95 -12.53 -5.72
CA GLU A 119 13.29 -13.89 -6.18
C GLU A 119 12.61 -14.23 -7.53
N GLY A 120 11.36 -13.80 -7.71
CA GLY A 120 10.58 -14.03 -8.92
C GLY A 120 10.90 -13.11 -10.11
N GLY A 121 11.69 -12.07 -9.88
CA GLY A 121 12.08 -11.08 -10.90
C GLY A 121 10.97 -10.09 -11.27
N ALA A 122 11.30 -9.21 -12.23
CA ALA A 122 10.50 -8.02 -12.59
C ALA A 122 9.15 -8.29 -13.30
N ALA A 123 8.72 -9.56 -13.42
CA ALA A 123 7.47 -9.95 -14.06
C ALA A 123 6.43 -10.52 -13.07
N MET A 124 6.71 -10.48 -11.76
CA MET A 124 5.87 -11.13 -10.74
C MET A 124 5.14 -10.12 -9.84
N LEU A 125 3.83 -10.32 -9.70
CA LEU A 125 3.01 -9.74 -8.65
C LEU A 125 2.83 -10.79 -7.55
N VAL A 126 3.16 -10.43 -6.31
CA VAL A 126 2.96 -11.27 -5.13
C VAL A 126 1.83 -10.68 -4.30
N ALA A 127 0.73 -11.42 -4.15
CA ALA A 127 -0.39 -11.02 -3.30
C ALA A 127 -0.30 -11.73 -1.94
N GLY A 128 -0.50 -11.00 -0.85
CA GLY A 128 -0.63 -11.59 0.47
C GLY A 128 -1.85 -12.51 0.54
N HIS A 129 -1.70 -13.67 1.19
CA HIS A 129 -2.81 -14.61 1.40
C HIS A 129 -3.27 -14.55 2.86
N ARG A 130 -4.45 -13.97 3.12
CA ARG A 130 -5.02 -13.83 4.47
C ARG A 130 -5.47 -15.20 5.01
N VAL A 131 -4.68 -15.82 5.88
CA VAL A 131 -4.98 -17.15 6.49
C VAL A 131 -5.93 -17.03 7.70
N THR A 132 -5.90 -15.93 8.45
CA THR A 132 -6.68 -15.75 9.70
C THR A 132 -7.65 -14.56 9.58
N ARG A 133 -8.95 -14.83 9.39
CA ARG A 133 -10.00 -13.80 9.26
C ARG A 133 -10.73 -13.56 10.58
N ARG A 134 -10.90 -12.29 11.00
CA ARG A 134 -11.92 -11.84 11.97
C ARG A 134 -13.17 -11.29 11.24
N ASP A 135 -13.64 -11.98 10.21
CA ASP A 135 -14.84 -11.59 9.46
C ASP A 135 -16.11 -12.26 10.00
N SER A 136 -17.22 -11.52 10.02
CA SER A 136 -18.54 -12.11 10.23
C SER A 136 -18.88 -13.13 9.14
N TRP A 137 -19.64 -14.17 9.50
CA TRP A 137 -19.95 -15.33 8.64
C TRP A 137 -20.55 -14.97 7.26
N ILE A 138 -21.22 -13.83 7.15
CA ILE A 138 -21.87 -13.33 5.93
C ILE A 138 -20.84 -12.82 4.91
N LYS A 139 -19.82 -12.07 5.34
CA LYS A 139 -18.74 -11.59 4.47
C LYS A 139 -17.88 -12.74 3.92
N ARG A 140 -17.74 -13.84 4.67
CA ARG A 140 -16.99 -15.04 4.22
C ARG A 140 -17.69 -15.78 3.08
N ARG A 141 -19.04 -15.81 3.04
CA ARG A 141 -19.80 -16.47 1.96
C ARG A 141 -19.83 -15.66 0.68
N SER A 142 -20.01 -14.34 0.75
CA SER A 142 -20.03 -13.47 -0.43
C SER A 142 -18.66 -13.40 -1.12
N SER A 143 -17.55 -13.27 -0.37
CA SER A 143 -16.20 -13.33 -0.95
C SER A 143 -15.89 -14.66 -1.64
N ARG A 144 -16.37 -15.79 -1.09
CA ARG A 144 -16.19 -17.12 -1.70
C ARG A 144 -16.94 -17.28 -3.01
N ALA A 145 -18.13 -16.68 -3.13
CA ALA A 145 -18.89 -16.70 -4.39
C ALA A 145 -18.22 -15.82 -5.45
N ALA A 146 -17.80 -14.61 -5.08
CA ALA A 146 -17.11 -13.68 -5.98
C ALA A 146 -15.77 -14.24 -6.48
N ASN A 147 -14.94 -14.81 -5.59
CA ASN A 147 -13.66 -15.41 -5.99
C ASN A 147 -13.86 -16.65 -6.88
N ARG A 148 -14.94 -17.41 -6.70
CA ARG A 148 -15.23 -18.61 -7.50
C ARG A 148 -15.73 -18.28 -8.90
N ILE A 149 -16.50 -17.21 -9.05
CA ILE A 149 -16.93 -16.70 -10.36
C ILE A 149 -15.72 -16.14 -11.11
N ARG A 150 -14.86 -15.37 -10.44
CA ARG A 150 -13.65 -14.79 -11.04
C ARG A 150 -12.64 -15.84 -11.48
N ALA A 151 -12.32 -16.82 -10.61
CA ALA A 151 -11.38 -17.90 -10.94
C ALA A 151 -11.83 -18.73 -12.15
N ARG A 152 -13.15 -18.92 -12.31
CA ARG A 152 -13.72 -19.60 -13.49
C ARG A 152 -13.64 -18.77 -14.77
N LEU A 153 -13.62 -17.44 -14.68
CA LEU A 153 -13.56 -16.54 -15.83
C LEU A 153 -12.14 -16.19 -16.24
N LEU A 154 -11.21 -16.06 -15.29
CA LEU A 154 -9.83 -15.62 -15.55
C LEU A 154 -8.81 -16.76 -15.59
N GLY A 155 -9.16 -17.96 -15.11
CA GLY A 155 -8.22 -19.08 -15.03
C GLY A 155 -7.03 -18.80 -14.11
N ASP A 156 -7.16 -17.85 -13.17
CA ASP A 156 -6.11 -17.47 -12.24
C ASP A 156 -6.14 -18.33 -10.97
N ALA A 157 -4.96 -18.73 -10.47
CA ALA A 157 -4.83 -19.51 -9.23
C ALA A 157 -4.82 -18.64 -7.96
N THR A 158 -5.39 -17.43 -8.01
CA THR A 158 -5.29 -16.45 -6.92
C THR A 158 -6.41 -16.66 -5.88
N PRO A 159 -6.11 -17.17 -4.67
CA PRO A 159 -7.14 -17.61 -3.72
C PRO A 159 -7.89 -16.45 -3.03
N ASP A 160 -7.27 -15.27 -2.91
CA ASP A 160 -7.88 -14.07 -2.33
C ASP A 160 -7.44 -12.79 -3.07
N THR A 161 -8.22 -12.34 -4.06
CA THR A 161 -7.95 -11.06 -4.74
C THR A 161 -8.39 -9.82 -3.96
N GLY A 162 -9.18 -10.02 -2.90
CA GLY A 162 -9.64 -8.94 -2.04
C GLY A 162 -8.66 -8.59 -0.94
N CYS A 163 -7.47 -9.19 -0.92
CA CYS A 163 -6.36 -8.75 -0.07
C CYS A 163 -5.75 -7.48 -0.69
N GLY A 164 -5.79 -6.38 0.05
CA GLY A 164 -5.19 -5.11 -0.36
C GLY A 164 -3.67 -5.15 -0.39
N LEU A 165 -3.05 -6.08 0.35
CA LEU A 165 -1.60 -6.24 0.38
C LEU A 165 -1.07 -6.99 -0.85
N LYS A 166 -0.41 -6.24 -1.74
CA LYS A 166 0.26 -6.77 -2.94
C LYS A 166 1.60 -6.08 -3.11
N VAL A 167 2.61 -6.83 -3.53
CA VAL A 167 3.93 -6.31 -3.88
C VAL A 167 4.23 -6.59 -5.35
N PHE A 168 4.61 -5.55 -6.10
CA PHE A 168 4.91 -5.65 -7.53
C PHE A 168 5.90 -4.56 -7.99
N PRO A 169 6.63 -4.75 -9.10
CA PRO A 169 7.50 -3.72 -9.67
C PRO A 169 6.68 -2.53 -10.16
N ARG A 170 7.11 -1.30 -9.86
CA ARG A 170 6.41 -0.08 -10.33
C ARG A 170 6.26 -0.05 -11.86
N ALA A 171 7.29 -0.53 -12.56
CA ALA A 171 7.32 -0.55 -14.03
C ALA A 171 6.27 -1.46 -14.68
N LEU A 172 5.71 -2.44 -13.96
CA LEU A 172 4.61 -3.27 -14.51
C LEU A 172 3.25 -2.57 -14.50
N PHE A 173 3.13 -1.45 -13.77
CA PHE A 173 1.88 -0.72 -13.60
C PHE A 173 1.78 0.53 -14.47
N LEU A 174 2.93 1.09 -14.87
CA LEU A 174 3.04 2.28 -15.71
C LEU A 174 2.95 1.91 -17.20
#